data_AF-A0A4U1FB02-F1
#
_entry.id   AF-A0A4U1FB02-F1
#
_cell.length_a   1.000
_cell.length_b   1.000
_cell.length_c   1.000
_cell.angle_alpha   90.00
_cell.angle_beta   90.00
_cell.angle_gamma   90.00
#
_symmetry.space_group_name_H-M   'P 1'
#
loop_
_entity.id
_entity.type
_entity.pdbx_description
1 polymer ?
#
loop_
_entity_poly.entity_id
_entity_poly.type
_entity_poly.pdbx_seq_one_letter_code
_entity_poly.pdbx_strand_id
1 'polypeptide(L)'
;MFIQIFKMCLLDLLPKKKIDDEVYQKILSKQENDLEELEKRLQVRLSNTEMLGAGDSEYITLADVEKKEREYSEHLIANMEAFWKQMENIQHFLVDQFKCSSSKARQLMMTLTERMIAAEGLLRDSQDLQALDTLERTMGRAHVAKTIEFLKLQIREETRCRLAAISHSLELLTVEGKLSGRQREELLTQQHKAFWEEAERFGREFVQRGRDLVKASLVHQAEGMARLTLAQQKEQRSFLATAPQTADPEEFLQGFHEVLERQRLSRSDLEEEENVRATKAVAALCQ
;
A
#
# COMPACT_ATOMS: atom_id res chain seq x y z
N MET A 1 -6.18 -4.13 19.98
CA MET A 1 -7.63 -3.80 19.91
C MET A 1 -8.49 -4.86 20.58
N PHE A 2 -8.56 -6.11 20.09
CA PHE A 2 -9.36 -7.20 20.67
C PHE A 2 -9.25 -7.33 22.20
N ILE A 3 -8.02 -7.40 22.72
CA ILE A 3 -7.77 -7.52 24.17
C ILE A 3 -8.40 -6.36 24.97
N GLN A 4 -8.43 -5.14 24.43
CA GLN A 4 -9.04 -4.01 25.11
C GLN A 4 -10.57 -4.09 25.10
N ILE A 5 -11.16 -4.46 23.97
CA ILE A 5 -12.61 -4.73 23.87
C ILE A 5 -13.00 -5.84 24.87
N PHE A 6 -12.23 -6.92 24.88
CA PHE A 6 -12.46 -8.05 25.80
C PHE A 6 -12.34 -7.64 27.27
N LYS A 7 -11.33 -6.83 27.62
CA LYS A 7 -11.16 -6.25 28.97
C LYS A 7 -12.39 -5.45 29.39
N MET A 8 -12.90 -4.58 28.52
CA MET A 8 -14.08 -3.76 28.81
C MET A 8 -15.34 -4.62 28.98
N CYS A 9 -15.61 -5.55 28.06
CA CYS A 9 -16.75 -6.48 28.17
C CYS A 9 -16.69 -7.31 29.47
N LEU A 10 -15.48 -7.73 29.88
CA LEU A 10 -15.29 -8.41 31.15
C LEU A 10 -15.59 -7.50 32.36
N LEU A 11 -15.17 -6.23 32.35
CA LEU A 11 -15.43 -5.31 33.46
C LEU A 11 -16.91 -4.98 33.63
N ASP A 12 -17.63 -4.82 32.52
CA ASP A 12 -19.06 -4.48 32.53
C ASP A 12 -19.91 -5.62 33.11
N LEU A 13 -19.60 -6.86 32.75
CA LEU A 13 -20.39 -8.04 33.11
C LEU A 13 -19.91 -8.74 34.38
N LEU A 14 -18.63 -8.59 34.70
CA LEU A 14 -17.95 -9.19 35.85
C LEU A 14 -17.19 -8.10 36.63
N PRO A 15 -17.90 -7.21 37.35
CA PRO A 15 -17.22 -6.16 38.12
C PRO A 15 -16.23 -6.78 39.11
N LYS A 16 -15.02 -6.24 39.21
CA LYS A 16 -13.93 -6.72 40.10
C LYS A 16 -14.36 -6.95 41.56
N LYS A 17 -15.43 -6.31 42.03
CA LYS A 17 -16.02 -6.56 43.36
C LYS A 17 -16.66 -7.95 43.52
N LYS A 18 -16.92 -8.70 42.44
CA LYS A 18 -17.65 -9.98 42.43
C LYS A 18 -16.79 -11.18 42.04
N ILE A 19 -15.61 -10.98 41.46
CA ILE A 19 -14.66 -12.03 41.05
C ILE A 19 -13.29 -11.66 41.58
N ASP A 20 -12.57 -12.66 42.08
CA ASP A 20 -11.19 -12.53 42.52
C ASP A 20 -10.32 -11.90 41.42
N ASP A 21 -9.60 -10.84 41.76
CA ASP A 21 -8.68 -10.15 40.83
C ASP A 21 -7.66 -11.13 40.22
N GLU A 22 -7.30 -12.21 40.95
CA GLU A 22 -6.42 -13.26 40.44
C GLU A 22 -7.06 -14.05 39.28
N VAL A 23 -8.36 -14.34 39.36
CA VAL A 23 -9.10 -15.03 38.29
C VAL A 23 -9.24 -14.14 37.06
N TYR A 24 -9.52 -12.85 37.28
CA TYR A 24 -9.60 -11.86 36.19
C TYR A 24 -8.29 -11.76 35.40
N GLN A 25 -7.16 -11.67 36.10
CA GLN A 25 -5.84 -11.63 35.46
C GLN A 25 -5.50 -12.93 34.73
N LYS A 26 -5.88 -14.09 35.26
CA LYS A 26 -5.68 -15.38 34.58
C LYS A 26 -6.49 -15.51 33.27
N ILE A 27 -7.70 -14.98 33.23
CA ILE A 27 -8.52 -14.97 32.00
C ILE A 27 -7.85 -14.10 30.93
N LEU A 28 -7.42 -12.89 31.30
CA LEU A 28 -6.78 -11.96 30.38
C LEU A 28 -5.45 -12.47 29.86
N SER A 29 -4.57 -12.97 30.73
CA SER A 29 -3.26 -13.48 30.33
C SER A 29 -3.38 -14.67 29.38
N LYS A 30 -4.40 -15.54 29.58
CA LYS A 30 -4.69 -16.62 28.64
C LYS A 30 -5.04 -16.09 27.25
N GLN A 31 -5.92 -15.10 27.15
CA GLN A 31 -6.29 -14.53 25.85
C GLN A 31 -5.15 -13.74 25.19
N GLU A 32 -4.33 -13.04 25.98
CA GLU A 32 -3.13 -12.36 25.47
C GLU A 32 -2.13 -13.35 24.89
N ASN A 33 -1.85 -14.45 25.61
CA ASN A 33 -0.95 -15.51 25.14
C ASN A 33 -1.44 -16.21 23.87
N ASP A 34 -2.73 -16.55 23.81
CA ASP A 34 -3.32 -17.23 22.66
C ASP A 34 -3.29 -16.33 21.40
N LEU A 35 -3.57 -15.03 21.58
CA LEU A 35 -3.46 -14.05 20.50
C LEU A 35 -2.01 -13.88 20.04
N GLU A 36 -1.05 -13.83 20.97
CA GLU A 36 0.38 -13.72 20.64
C GLU A 36 0.88 -14.95 19.85
N GLU A 37 0.44 -16.15 20.21
CA GLU A 37 0.76 -17.37 19.46
C GLU A 37 0.18 -17.33 18.03
N LEU A 38 -1.04 -16.81 17.88
CA LEU A 38 -1.66 -16.64 16.57
C LEU A 38 -0.89 -15.63 15.71
N GLU A 39 -0.52 -14.49 16.27
CA GLU A 39 0.27 -13.46 15.59
C GLU A 39 1.64 -13.98 15.16
N LYS A 40 2.35 -14.71 16.03
CA LYS A 40 3.63 -15.34 15.70
C LYS A 40 3.50 -16.31 14.54
N ARG A 41 2.45 -17.14 14.53
CA ARG A 41 2.20 -18.08 13.42
C ARG A 41 1.95 -17.34 12.10
N LEU A 42 1.21 -16.24 12.12
CA LEU A 42 1.00 -15.41 10.94
C LEU A 42 2.33 -14.80 10.46
N GLN A 43 3.10 -14.18 11.35
CA GLN A 43 4.37 -13.55 11.00
C GLN A 43 5.35 -14.53 10.35
N VAL A 44 5.45 -15.76 10.87
CA VAL A 44 6.28 -16.82 10.28
C VAL A 44 5.80 -17.18 8.87
N ARG A 45 4.49 -17.34 8.66
CA ARG A 45 3.93 -17.64 7.32
C ARG A 45 4.24 -16.51 6.34
N LEU A 46 3.98 -15.26 6.73
CA LEU A 46 4.23 -14.09 5.88
C LEU A 46 5.71 -13.93 5.52
N SER A 47 6.62 -14.14 6.48
CA SER A 47 8.07 -14.08 6.23
C SER A 47 8.54 -15.15 5.25
N ASN A 48 7.94 -16.35 5.31
CA ASN A 48 8.26 -17.43 4.37
C ASN A 48 7.76 -17.11 2.95
N THR A 49 6.61 -16.44 2.82
CA THR A 49 6.08 -15.96 1.53
C THR A 49 6.94 -14.84 0.94
N GLU A 50 7.51 -13.95 1.75
CA GLU A 50 8.42 -12.90 1.30
C GLU A 50 9.74 -13.46 0.72
N MET A 51 10.28 -14.53 1.33
CA MET A 51 11.51 -15.19 0.88
C MET A 51 11.34 -15.94 -0.46
N LEU A 52 10.13 -16.36 -0.81
CA LEU A 52 9.83 -17.09 -2.06
C LEU A 52 9.85 -16.21 -3.32
N GLY A 53 9.91 -14.88 -3.16
CA GLY A 53 9.99 -13.91 -4.27
C GLY A 53 11.40 -13.39 -4.60
N ALA A 54 12.42 -13.82 -3.85
CA ALA A 54 13.81 -13.36 -4.00
C ALA A 54 14.60 -14.17 -5.06
N GLY A 55 13.99 -14.47 -6.20
CA GLY A 55 14.74 -14.94 -7.37
C GLY A 55 15.47 -13.76 -8.02
N ASP A 56 16.69 -13.97 -8.49
CA ASP A 56 17.59 -13.01 -9.19
C ASP A 56 17.03 -12.42 -10.51
N SER A 57 15.71 -12.32 -10.66
CA SER A 57 15.06 -11.69 -11.80
C SER A 57 15.03 -10.18 -11.60
N GLU A 58 15.69 -9.44 -12.49
CA GLU A 58 15.65 -7.98 -12.56
C GLU A 58 14.22 -7.42 -12.78
N TYR A 59 13.24 -8.30 -13.07
CA TYR A 59 11.84 -7.96 -13.30
C TYR A 59 10.90 -8.93 -12.58
N ILE A 60 9.95 -8.39 -11.81
CA ILE A 60 8.84 -9.14 -11.21
C ILE A 60 7.72 -9.23 -12.27
N THR A 61 7.25 -10.43 -12.61
CA THR A 61 6.12 -10.57 -13.56
C THR A 61 4.79 -10.32 -12.86
N LEU A 62 3.76 -9.93 -13.62
CA LEU A 62 2.40 -9.78 -13.09
C LEU A 62 1.91 -11.07 -12.42
N ALA A 63 2.20 -12.23 -13.02
CA ALA A 63 1.82 -13.53 -12.47
C ALA A 63 2.49 -13.80 -11.11
N ASP A 64 3.74 -13.33 -10.92
CA ASP A 64 4.43 -13.44 -9.62
C ASP A 64 3.76 -12.57 -8.56
N VAL A 65 3.38 -11.34 -8.92
CA VAL A 65 2.62 -10.43 -8.02
C VAL A 65 1.29 -11.04 -7.65
N GLU A 66 0.49 -11.49 -8.63
CA GLU A 66 -0.81 -12.11 -8.40
C GLU A 66 -0.72 -13.37 -7.54
N LYS A 67 0.31 -14.18 -7.76
CA LYS A 67 0.55 -15.38 -6.94
C LYS A 67 0.87 -14.99 -5.50
N LYS A 68 1.78 -14.04 -5.29
CA LYS A 68 2.16 -13.55 -3.97
C LYS A 68 0.97 -12.97 -3.22
N GLU A 69 0.18 -12.12 -3.88
CA GLU A 69 -1.03 -11.52 -3.28
C GLU A 69 -2.08 -12.56 -2.91
N ARG A 70 -2.26 -13.60 -3.74
CA ARG A 70 -3.16 -14.72 -3.44
C ARG A 70 -2.70 -15.49 -2.20
N GLU A 71 -1.45 -15.91 -2.16
CA GLU A 71 -0.89 -16.65 -1.02
C GLU A 71 -0.94 -15.82 0.27
N TYR A 72 -0.64 -14.53 0.19
CA TYR A 72 -0.78 -13.58 1.29
C TYR A 72 -2.23 -13.53 1.80
N SER A 73 -3.19 -13.39 0.89
CA SER A 73 -4.62 -13.35 1.21
C SER A 73 -5.10 -14.65 1.85
N GLU A 74 -4.69 -15.81 1.33
CA GLU A 74 -5.01 -17.13 1.90
C GLU A 74 -4.47 -17.27 3.32
N HIS A 75 -3.25 -16.80 3.59
CA HIS A 75 -2.67 -16.79 4.93
C HIS A 75 -3.44 -15.89 5.89
N LEU A 76 -3.88 -14.72 5.45
CA LEU A 76 -4.72 -13.83 6.25
C LEU A 76 -6.08 -14.46 6.57
N ILE A 77 -6.77 -15.04 5.58
CA ILE A 77 -8.06 -15.69 5.77
C ILE A 77 -7.94 -16.84 6.78
N ALA A 78 -6.95 -17.72 6.61
CA ALA A 78 -6.72 -18.82 7.54
C ALA A 78 -6.41 -18.34 8.97
N ASN A 79 -5.72 -17.19 9.10
CA ASN A 79 -5.44 -16.60 10.40
C ASN A 79 -6.70 -16.00 11.04
N MET A 80 -7.56 -15.33 10.26
CA MET A 80 -8.86 -14.84 10.72
C MET A 80 -9.76 -15.99 11.18
N GLU A 81 -9.82 -17.09 10.42
CA GLU A 81 -10.57 -18.28 10.84
C GLU A 81 -10.06 -18.86 12.18
N ALA A 82 -8.74 -18.91 12.36
CA ALA A 82 -8.14 -19.38 13.61
C ALA A 82 -8.45 -18.44 14.78
N PHE A 83 -8.45 -17.11 14.55
CA PHE A 83 -8.89 -16.12 15.53
C PHE A 83 -10.35 -16.32 15.95
N TRP A 84 -11.26 -16.50 14.98
CA TRP A 84 -12.68 -16.73 15.29
C TRP A 84 -12.91 -18.03 16.07
N LYS A 85 -12.20 -19.11 15.71
CA LYS A 85 -12.23 -20.35 16.51
C LYS A 85 -11.72 -20.14 17.93
N GLN A 86 -10.66 -19.37 18.13
CA GLN A 86 -10.18 -19.01 19.47
C GLN A 86 -11.28 -18.26 20.24
N MET A 87 -11.97 -17.33 19.58
CA MET A 87 -13.02 -16.54 20.18
C MET A 87 -14.21 -17.39 20.63
N GLU A 88 -14.68 -18.31 19.78
CA GLU A 88 -15.76 -19.25 20.13
C GLU A 88 -15.40 -20.10 21.35
N ASN A 89 -14.12 -20.47 21.49
CA ASN A 89 -13.63 -21.27 22.61
C ASN A 89 -13.59 -20.53 23.95
N ILE A 90 -13.66 -19.19 23.96
CA ILE A 90 -13.65 -18.38 25.19
C ILE A 90 -14.76 -18.82 26.15
N GLN A 91 -15.95 -19.14 25.62
CA GLN A 91 -17.09 -19.57 26.44
C GLN A 91 -16.76 -20.85 27.23
N HIS A 92 -16.15 -21.84 26.57
CA HIS A 92 -15.75 -23.10 27.18
C HIS A 92 -14.72 -22.85 28.30
N PHE A 93 -13.71 -22.02 28.04
CA PHE A 93 -12.72 -21.66 29.06
C PHE A 93 -13.34 -21.00 30.29
N LEU A 94 -14.28 -20.06 30.09
CA LEU A 94 -14.93 -19.36 31.19
C LEU A 94 -15.77 -20.29 32.07
N VAL A 95 -16.52 -21.22 31.46
CA VAL A 95 -17.37 -22.16 32.19
C VAL A 95 -16.54 -23.25 32.86
N ASP A 96 -15.62 -23.88 32.13
CA ASP A 96 -14.97 -25.10 32.59
C ASP A 96 -13.76 -24.83 33.48
N GLN A 97 -12.92 -23.85 33.10
CA GLN A 97 -11.69 -23.53 33.84
C GLN A 97 -11.91 -22.48 34.91
N PHE A 98 -12.72 -21.45 34.62
CA PHE A 98 -12.92 -20.33 35.54
C PHE A 98 -14.24 -20.37 36.31
N LYS A 99 -15.02 -21.45 36.16
CA LYS A 99 -16.29 -21.71 36.88
C LYS A 99 -17.27 -20.55 36.82
N CYS A 100 -17.25 -19.77 35.74
CA CYS A 100 -18.25 -18.74 35.49
C CYS A 100 -19.62 -19.38 35.23
N SER A 101 -20.68 -18.75 35.73
CA SER A 101 -22.04 -19.19 35.43
C SER A 101 -22.30 -19.17 33.91
N SER A 102 -22.90 -20.23 33.37
CA SER A 102 -23.20 -20.36 31.94
C SER A 102 -23.96 -19.16 31.36
N SER A 103 -24.89 -18.57 32.12
CA SER A 103 -25.65 -17.37 31.72
C SER A 103 -24.74 -16.16 31.50
N LYS A 104 -23.84 -15.86 32.44
CA LYS A 104 -22.85 -14.76 32.32
C LYS A 104 -21.84 -15.00 31.21
N ALA A 105 -21.36 -16.24 31.06
CA ALA A 105 -20.44 -16.58 29.97
C ALA A 105 -21.09 -16.36 28.60
N ARG A 106 -22.37 -16.76 28.44
CA ARG A 106 -23.14 -16.49 27.22
C ARG A 106 -23.37 -15.00 26.99
N GLN A 107 -23.72 -14.26 28.04
CA GLN A 107 -23.92 -12.81 27.95
C GLN A 107 -22.63 -12.09 27.52
N LEU A 108 -21.48 -12.48 28.08
CA LEU A 108 -20.17 -11.96 27.69
C LEU A 108 -19.88 -12.23 26.21
N MET A 109 -20.09 -13.46 25.76
CA MET A 109 -19.87 -13.79 24.34
C MET A 109 -20.76 -12.96 23.43
N MET A 110 -22.04 -12.79 23.78
CA MET A 110 -22.98 -12.00 22.98
C MET A 110 -22.50 -10.54 22.85
N THR A 111 -22.19 -9.90 23.98
CA THR A 111 -21.69 -8.51 23.99
C THR A 111 -20.36 -8.40 23.27
N LEU A 112 -19.43 -9.34 23.46
CA LEU A 112 -18.13 -9.33 22.80
C LEU A 112 -18.27 -9.46 21.28
N THR A 113 -19.15 -10.36 20.80
CA THR A 113 -19.45 -10.52 19.37
C THR A 113 -20.04 -9.23 18.78
N GLU A 114 -21.01 -8.61 19.45
CA GLU A 114 -21.60 -7.34 19.02
C GLU A 114 -20.54 -6.24 18.86
N ARG A 115 -19.61 -6.12 19.82
CA ARG A 115 -18.52 -5.13 19.77
C ARG A 115 -17.49 -5.45 18.68
N MET A 116 -17.20 -6.73 18.42
CA MET A 116 -16.33 -7.11 17.30
C MET A 116 -16.97 -6.86 15.94
N ILE A 117 -18.28 -7.06 15.80
CA ILE A 117 -19.01 -6.70 14.56
C ILE A 117 -18.92 -5.19 14.31
N ALA A 118 -19.07 -4.36 15.36
CA ALA A 118 -18.90 -2.92 15.23
C ALA A 118 -17.47 -2.54 14.81
N ALA A 119 -16.45 -3.16 15.42
CA ALA A 119 -15.05 -2.95 15.05
C ALA A 119 -14.74 -3.38 13.61
N GLU A 120 -15.27 -4.53 13.17
CA GLU A 120 -15.16 -5.01 11.79
C GLU A 120 -15.85 -4.07 10.81
N GLY A 121 -17.02 -3.52 11.16
CA GLY A 121 -17.71 -2.52 10.36
C GLY A 121 -16.83 -1.28 10.10
N LEU A 122 -16.24 -0.71 11.14
CA LEU A 122 -15.34 0.44 11.02
C LEU A 122 -14.07 0.13 10.20
N LEU A 123 -13.51 -1.07 10.37
CA LEU A 123 -12.35 -1.50 9.58
C LEU A 123 -12.69 -1.68 8.11
N ARG A 124 -13.86 -2.26 7.80
CA ARG A 124 -14.34 -2.41 6.43
C ARG A 124 -14.56 -1.04 5.79
N ASP A 125 -15.22 -0.12 6.46
CA ASP A 125 -15.47 1.23 5.92
C ASP A 125 -14.13 1.96 5.61
N SER A 126 -13.13 1.81 6.48
CA SER A 126 -11.76 2.30 6.25
C SER A 126 -11.09 1.65 5.02
N GLN A 127 -11.22 0.33 4.89
CA GLN A 127 -10.66 -0.44 3.78
C GLN A 127 -11.32 -0.08 2.45
N ASP A 128 -12.64 0.11 2.43
CA ASP A 128 -13.39 0.52 1.24
C ASP A 128 -12.94 1.91 0.77
N LEU A 129 -12.75 2.86 1.70
CA LEU A 129 -12.20 4.17 1.40
C LEU A 129 -10.76 4.09 0.87
N GLN A 130 -9.93 3.23 1.45
CA GLN A 130 -8.56 3.01 0.97
C GLN A 130 -8.54 2.39 -0.43
N ALA A 131 -9.43 1.43 -0.70
CA ALA A 131 -9.56 0.81 -2.01
C ALA A 131 -10.00 1.82 -3.06
N LEU A 132 -10.95 2.70 -2.72
CA LEU A 132 -11.40 3.78 -3.58
C LEU A 132 -10.28 4.79 -3.90
N ASP A 133 -9.54 5.24 -2.88
CA ASP A 133 -8.37 6.12 -3.06
C ASP A 133 -7.31 5.47 -3.96
N THR A 134 -6.99 4.20 -3.71
CA THR A 134 -6.03 3.45 -4.51
C THR A 134 -6.48 3.32 -5.97
N LEU A 135 -7.77 3.06 -6.19
CA LEU A 135 -8.35 2.98 -7.53
C LEU A 135 -8.27 4.32 -8.25
N GLU A 136 -8.68 5.42 -7.62
CA GLU A 136 -8.63 6.76 -8.20
C GLU A 136 -7.20 7.14 -8.59
N ARG A 137 -6.23 6.91 -7.70
CA ARG A 137 -4.80 7.17 -7.95
C ARG A 137 -4.27 6.32 -9.10
N THR A 138 -4.65 5.04 -9.16
CA THR A 138 -4.24 4.13 -10.23
C THR A 138 -4.83 4.54 -11.58
N MET A 139 -6.11 4.94 -11.61
CA MET A 139 -6.76 5.47 -12.81
C MET A 139 -6.09 6.77 -13.28
N GLY A 140 -5.75 7.67 -12.35
CA GLY A 140 -5.00 8.89 -12.64
C GLY A 140 -3.65 8.58 -13.31
N ARG A 141 -2.88 7.64 -12.76
CA ARG A 141 -1.61 7.17 -13.35
C ARG A 141 -1.81 6.57 -14.75
N ALA A 142 -2.83 5.74 -14.94
CA ALA A 142 -3.16 5.15 -16.24
C ALA A 142 -3.51 6.23 -17.28
N HIS A 143 -4.25 7.27 -16.89
CA HIS A 143 -4.57 8.41 -17.75
C HIS A 143 -3.32 9.19 -18.16
N VAL A 144 -2.41 9.47 -17.21
CA VAL A 144 -1.14 10.14 -17.50
C VAL A 144 -0.28 9.29 -18.44
N ALA A 145 -0.16 7.98 -18.20
CA ALA A 145 0.57 7.07 -19.08
C ALA A 145 0.03 7.10 -20.51
N LYS A 146 -1.30 7.09 -20.68
CA LYS A 146 -1.95 7.21 -21.99
C LYS A 146 -1.65 8.55 -22.66
N THR A 147 -1.62 9.63 -21.89
CA THR A 147 -1.29 10.98 -22.38
C THR A 147 0.17 11.05 -22.86
N ILE A 148 1.09 10.41 -22.12
CA ILE A 148 2.50 10.32 -22.51
C ILE A 148 2.66 9.53 -23.82
N GLU A 149 1.98 8.40 -23.98
CA GLU A 149 2.02 7.63 -25.23
C GLU A 149 1.44 8.43 -26.42
N PHE A 150 0.39 9.21 -26.20
CA PHE A 150 -0.14 10.13 -27.22
C PHE A 150 0.89 11.21 -27.59
N LEU A 151 1.52 11.85 -26.60
CA LEU A 151 2.53 12.88 -26.82
C LEU A 151 3.73 12.32 -27.60
N LYS A 152 4.17 11.09 -27.27
CA LYS A 152 5.24 10.39 -27.99
C LYS A 152 4.88 10.16 -29.47
N LEU A 153 3.63 9.77 -29.75
CA LEU A 153 3.13 9.64 -31.12
C LEU A 153 3.12 11.00 -31.84
N GLN A 154 2.66 12.05 -31.17
CA GLN A 154 2.61 13.40 -31.72
C GLN A 154 4.02 13.92 -32.08
N ILE A 155 5.01 13.73 -31.19
CA ILE A 155 6.40 14.11 -31.46
C ILE A 155 6.95 13.36 -32.68
N ARG A 156 6.65 12.07 -32.81
CA ARG A 156 7.06 11.27 -33.97
C ARG A 156 6.46 11.80 -35.27
N GLU A 157 5.17 12.12 -35.27
CA GLU A 157 4.50 12.69 -36.45
C GLU A 157 5.01 14.10 -36.79
N GLU A 158 5.22 14.95 -35.79
CA GLU A 158 5.80 16.27 -35.99
C GLU A 158 7.21 16.18 -36.60
N THR A 159 8.04 15.28 -36.08
CA THR A 159 9.37 15.00 -36.62
C THR A 159 9.29 14.56 -38.08
N ARG A 160 8.38 13.64 -38.41
CA ARG A 160 8.15 13.17 -39.78
C ARG A 160 7.76 14.32 -40.70
N CYS A 161 6.83 15.17 -40.28
CA CYS A 161 6.40 16.35 -41.04
C CYS A 161 7.54 17.35 -41.26
N ARG A 162 8.34 17.64 -40.23
CA ARG A 162 9.51 18.53 -40.33
C ARG A 162 10.56 17.99 -41.32
N LEU A 163 10.89 16.70 -41.24
CA LEU A 163 11.82 16.06 -42.18
C LEU A 163 11.28 16.09 -43.62
N ALA A 164 9.98 15.86 -43.82
CA ALA A 164 9.33 15.95 -45.12
C ALA A 164 9.38 17.39 -45.68
N ALA A 165 9.14 18.41 -44.85
CA ALA A 165 9.23 19.81 -45.24
C ALA A 165 10.66 20.23 -45.65
N ILE A 166 11.68 19.76 -44.90
CA ILE A 166 13.09 19.96 -45.25
C ILE A 166 13.39 19.32 -46.60
N SER A 167 12.99 18.06 -46.80
CA SER A 167 13.20 17.34 -48.06
C SER A 167 12.54 18.05 -49.25
N HIS A 168 11.30 18.50 -49.08
CA HIS A 168 10.59 19.25 -50.12
C HIS A 168 11.25 20.61 -50.42
N SER A 169 11.75 21.31 -49.40
CA SER A 169 12.47 22.57 -49.58
C SER A 169 13.77 22.37 -50.37
N LEU A 170 14.51 21.29 -50.09
CA LEU A 170 15.71 20.92 -50.83
C LEU A 170 15.41 20.51 -52.29
N GLU A 171 14.26 19.88 -52.53
CA GLU A 171 13.74 19.60 -53.89
C GLU A 171 13.52 20.90 -54.67
N LEU A 172 12.81 21.85 -54.08
CA LEU A 172 12.53 23.12 -54.73
C LEU A 172 13.83 23.86 -55.10
N LEU A 173 14.80 23.89 -54.19
CA LEU A 173 16.12 24.48 -54.45
C LEU A 173 16.90 23.76 -55.55
N THR A 174 16.68 22.45 -55.72
CA THR A 174 17.26 21.67 -56.81
C THR A 174 16.59 22.00 -58.14
N VAL A 175 15.25 22.10 -58.17
CA VAL A 175 14.47 22.48 -59.36
C VAL A 175 14.80 23.90 -59.82
N GLU A 176 14.97 24.83 -58.88
CA GLU A 176 15.39 26.21 -59.16
C GLU A 176 16.87 26.34 -59.60
N GLY A 177 17.62 25.24 -59.64
CA GLY A 177 19.03 25.22 -60.03
C GLY A 177 19.99 25.81 -58.99
N LYS A 178 19.52 26.09 -57.77
CA LYS A 178 20.33 26.62 -56.66
C LYS A 178 21.15 25.53 -55.96
N LEU A 179 20.72 24.28 -56.05
CA LEU A 179 21.43 23.09 -55.57
C LEU A 179 21.55 22.06 -56.69
N SER A 180 22.67 21.35 -56.75
CA SER A 180 22.76 20.13 -57.56
C SER A 180 22.08 18.95 -56.85
N GLY A 181 21.60 17.97 -57.62
CA GLY A 181 21.02 16.75 -57.06
C GLY A 181 21.96 16.01 -56.10
N ARG A 182 23.29 16.05 -56.37
CA ARG A 182 24.30 15.48 -55.47
C ARG A 182 24.37 16.22 -54.13
N GLN A 183 24.38 17.56 -54.15
CA GLN A 183 24.41 18.36 -52.92
C GLN A 183 23.14 18.14 -52.08
N ARG A 184 21.98 17.98 -52.72
CA ARG A 184 20.73 17.67 -52.05
C ARG A 184 20.76 16.32 -51.33
N GLU A 185 21.21 15.26 -52.01
CA GLU A 185 21.34 13.93 -51.38
C GLU A 185 22.35 13.92 -50.22
N GLU A 186 23.47 14.63 -50.38
CA GLU A 186 24.47 14.80 -49.31
C GLU A 186 23.88 15.51 -48.09
N LEU A 187 23.12 16.60 -48.28
CA LEU A 187 22.45 17.33 -47.20
C LEU A 187 21.38 16.49 -46.50
N LEU A 188 20.56 15.76 -47.25
CA LEU A 188 19.55 14.86 -46.68
C LEU A 188 20.19 13.77 -45.82
N THR A 189 21.28 13.17 -46.31
CA THR A 189 22.00 12.12 -45.59
C THR A 189 22.61 12.66 -44.30
N GLN A 190 23.23 13.85 -44.35
CA GLN A 190 23.78 14.51 -43.16
C GLN A 190 22.70 14.84 -42.13
N GLN A 191 21.55 15.36 -42.56
CA GLN A 191 20.43 15.70 -41.67
C GLN A 191 19.87 14.44 -40.98
N HIS A 192 19.63 13.37 -41.72
CA HIS A 192 19.13 12.11 -41.15
C HIS A 192 20.12 11.53 -40.15
N LYS A 193 21.42 11.54 -40.49
CA LYS A 193 22.47 11.06 -39.59
C LYS A 193 22.52 11.86 -38.29
N ALA A 194 22.61 13.19 -38.38
CA ALA A 194 22.67 14.07 -37.21
C ALA A 194 21.43 13.93 -36.32
N PHE A 195 20.23 13.83 -36.92
CA PHE A 195 18.99 13.64 -36.19
C PHE A 195 18.97 12.32 -35.40
N TRP A 196 19.31 11.20 -36.05
CA TRP A 196 19.27 9.89 -35.40
C TRP A 196 20.34 9.74 -34.31
N GLU A 197 21.55 10.27 -34.55
CA GLU A 197 22.62 10.27 -33.55
C GLU A 197 22.21 11.04 -32.28
N GLU A 198 21.57 12.20 -32.44
CA GLU A 198 21.06 13.00 -31.33
C GLU A 198 19.92 12.30 -30.58
N ALA A 199 18.94 11.78 -31.32
CA ALA A 199 17.78 11.10 -30.74
C ALA A 199 18.19 9.84 -29.96
N GLU A 200 19.14 9.07 -30.48
CA GLU A 200 19.69 7.92 -29.78
C GLU A 200 20.48 8.31 -28.53
N ARG A 201 21.32 9.34 -28.61
CA ARG A 201 22.10 9.83 -27.47
C ARG A 201 21.16 10.29 -26.35
N PHE A 202 20.23 11.18 -26.67
CA PHE A 202 19.24 11.66 -25.72
C PHE A 202 18.42 10.53 -25.12
N GLY A 203 17.92 9.59 -25.96
CA GLY A 203 17.13 8.45 -25.50
C GLY A 203 17.89 7.57 -24.51
N ARG A 204 19.16 7.26 -24.77
CA ARG A 204 20.00 6.48 -23.85
C ARG A 204 20.24 7.22 -22.53
N GLU A 205 20.60 8.50 -22.59
CA GLU A 205 20.84 9.32 -21.40
C GLU A 205 19.58 9.49 -20.54
N PHE A 206 18.45 9.79 -21.17
CA PHE A 206 17.17 9.96 -20.51
C PHE A 206 16.72 8.68 -19.79
N VAL A 207 16.79 7.54 -20.47
CA VAL A 207 16.42 6.25 -19.89
C VAL A 207 17.34 5.90 -18.71
N GLN A 208 18.64 6.17 -18.83
CA GLN A 208 19.58 5.89 -17.75
C GLN A 208 19.32 6.79 -16.53
N ARG A 209 19.29 8.11 -16.71
CA ARG A 209 19.04 9.06 -15.62
C ARG A 209 17.66 8.87 -15.00
N GLY A 210 16.65 8.55 -15.82
CA GLY A 210 15.30 8.24 -15.36
C GLY A 210 15.27 7.00 -14.46
N ARG A 211 15.97 5.92 -14.84
CA ARG A 211 16.09 4.72 -13.99
C ARG A 211 16.76 5.02 -12.67
N ASP A 212 17.86 5.77 -12.69
CA ASP A 212 18.61 6.10 -11.47
C ASP A 212 17.75 6.96 -10.52
N LEU A 213 16.96 7.87 -11.08
CA LEU A 213 16.02 8.71 -10.33
C LEU A 213 14.88 7.90 -9.71
N VAL A 214 14.27 6.99 -10.47
CA VAL A 214 13.21 6.10 -9.95
C VAL A 214 13.77 5.23 -8.82
N LYS A 215 14.97 4.66 -8.97
CA LYS A 215 15.63 3.90 -7.90
C LYS A 215 15.85 4.73 -6.64
N ALA A 216 16.37 5.96 -6.79
CA ALA A 216 16.59 6.86 -5.66
C ALA A 216 15.26 7.23 -4.95
N SER A 217 14.20 7.49 -5.72
CA SER A 217 12.87 7.79 -5.19
C SER A 217 12.28 6.60 -4.43
N LEU A 218 12.40 5.37 -4.96
CA LEU A 218 11.94 4.16 -4.27
C LEU A 218 12.65 3.95 -2.93
N VAL A 219 13.97 4.18 -2.87
CA VAL A 219 14.73 4.09 -1.61
C VAL A 219 14.25 5.14 -0.62
N HIS A 220 14.13 6.40 -1.05
CA HIS A 220 13.64 7.49 -0.20
C HIS A 220 12.21 7.23 0.32
N GLN A 221 11.33 6.71 -0.55
CA GLN A 221 9.98 6.31 -0.18
C GLN A 221 10.00 5.21 0.88
N ALA A 222 10.81 4.16 0.70
CA ALA A 222 10.93 3.06 1.65
C ALA A 222 11.41 3.55 3.03
N GLU A 223 12.40 4.45 3.06
CA GLU A 223 12.88 5.06 4.31
C GLU A 223 11.79 5.90 5.01
N GLY A 224 11.07 6.73 4.25
CA GLY A 224 9.95 7.53 4.76
C GLY A 224 8.84 6.65 5.34
N MET A 225 8.45 5.61 4.61
CA MET A 225 7.43 4.64 5.02
C MET A 225 7.84 3.87 6.28
N ALA A 226 9.11 3.48 6.41
CA ALA A 226 9.60 2.78 7.59
C ALA A 226 9.54 3.68 8.84
N ARG A 227 9.95 4.95 8.72
CA ARG A 227 9.85 5.94 9.82
C ARG A 227 8.40 6.19 10.22
N LEU A 228 7.52 6.37 9.23
CA LEU A 228 6.10 6.59 9.47
C LEU A 228 5.47 5.38 10.17
N THR A 229 5.74 4.16 9.69
CA THR A 229 5.24 2.92 10.29
C THR A 229 5.63 2.80 11.76
N LEU A 230 6.89 3.11 12.10
CA LEU A 230 7.36 3.10 13.49
C LEU A 230 6.59 4.12 14.36
N ALA A 231 6.40 5.34 13.85
CA ALA A 231 5.65 6.38 14.55
C ALA A 231 4.18 5.97 14.78
N GLN A 232 3.55 5.37 13.77
CA GLN A 232 2.18 4.88 13.83
C GLN A 232 2.01 3.75 14.84
N GLN A 233 2.93 2.79 14.86
CA GLN A 233 2.93 1.72 15.87
C GLN A 233 3.08 2.30 17.29
N LYS A 234 3.94 3.31 17.48
CA LYS A 234 4.10 3.98 18.77
C LYS A 234 2.83 4.72 19.20
N GLU A 235 2.18 5.45 18.28
CA GLU A 235 0.91 6.13 18.54
C GLU A 235 -0.18 5.12 18.92
N GLN A 236 -0.32 4.03 18.17
CA GLN A 236 -1.29 2.96 18.47
C GLN A 236 -1.03 2.35 19.85
N ARG A 237 0.22 2.02 20.18
CA ARG A 237 0.59 1.51 21.52
C ARG A 237 0.27 2.51 22.62
N SER A 238 0.55 3.79 22.39
CA SER A 238 0.24 4.87 23.33
C SER A 238 -1.27 5.00 23.55
N PHE A 239 -2.06 4.97 22.48
CA PHE A 239 -3.52 5.01 22.55
C PHE A 239 -4.06 3.81 23.34
N LEU A 240 -3.61 2.59 23.01
CA LEU A 240 -4.03 1.38 23.70
C LEU A 240 -3.61 1.32 25.18
N ALA A 241 -2.52 2.01 25.56
CA ALA A 241 -2.07 2.10 26.95
C ALA A 241 -2.81 3.18 27.77
N THR A 242 -3.29 4.24 27.10
CA THR A 242 -3.99 5.38 27.73
C THR A 242 -5.51 5.24 27.72
N ALA A 243 -6.05 4.26 26.98
CA ALA A 243 -7.47 3.94 26.97
C ALA A 243 -8.01 3.74 28.40
N PRO A 244 -8.94 4.59 28.87
CA PRO A 244 -9.49 4.46 30.22
C PRO A 244 -10.15 3.10 30.38
N GLN A 245 -9.84 2.39 31.47
CA GLN A 245 -10.43 1.08 31.79
C GLN A 245 -11.95 1.16 32.06
N THR A 246 -12.50 2.36 32.13
CA THR A 246 -13.92 2.66 32.36
C THR A 246 -14.56 3.44 31.20
N ALA A 247 -13.84 3.62 30.08
CA ALA A 247 -14.39 4.30 28.91
C ALA A 247 -15.46 3.42 28.26
N ASP A 248 -16.49 4.06 27.72
CA ASP A 248 -17.49 3.37 26.91
C ASP A 248 -16.80 2.67 25.73
N PRO A 249 -17.04 1.35 25.50
CA PRO A 249 -16.34 0.66 24.44
C PRO A 249 -16.72 1.16 23.04
N GLU A 250 -17.85 1.86 22.85
CA GLU A 250 -18.16 2.53 21.57
C GLU A 250 -17.27 3.77 21.36
N GLU A 251 -17.13 4.64 22.37
CA GLU A 251 -16.18 5.76 22.35
C GLU A 251 -14.73 5.29 22.10
N PHE A 252 -14.31 4.18 22.73
CA PHE A 252 -12.98 3.61 22.50
C PHE A 252 -12.77 3.16 21.05
N LEU A 253 -13.75 2.46 20.47
CA LEU A 253 -13.68 1.99 19.08
C LEU A 253 -13.60 3.16 18.11
N GLN A 254 -14.43 4.19 18.32
CA GLN A 254 -14.42 5.38 17.49
C GLN A 254 -13.08 6.12 17.59
N GLY A 255 -12.56 6.35 18.80
CA GLY A 255 -11.26 7.00 18.98
C GLY A 255 -10.11 6.22 18.37
N PHE A 256 -10.14 4.88 18.43
CA PHE A 256 -9.12 4.05 17.79
C PHE A 256 -9.22 4.13 16.26
N HIS A 257 -10.44 4.10 15.72
CA HIS A 257 -10.68 4.26 14.29
C HIS A 257 -10.20 5.63 13.77
N GLU A 258 -10.44 6.71 14.50
CA GLU A 258 -9.93 8.04 14.15
C GLU A 258 -8.39 8.11 14.11
N VAL A 259 -7.71 7.39 15.01
CA VAL A 259 -6.24 7.23 14.93
C VAL A 259 -5.87 6.53 13.64
N LEU A 260 -6.50 5.40 13.30
CA LEU A 260 -6.21 4.67 12.07
C LEU A 260 -6.48 5.49 10.81
N GLU A 261 -7.55 6.28 10.78
CA GLU A 261 -7.86 7.17 9.65
C GLU A 261 -6.80 8.26 9.48
N ARG A 262 -6.36 8.92 10.57
CA ARG A 262 -5.26 9.89 10.50
C ARG A 262 -3.97 9.26 9.98
N GLN A 263 -3.70 8.03 10.40
CA GLN A 263 -2.52 7.27 9.96
C GLN A 263 -2.61 6.90 8.47
N ARG A 264 -3.79 6.52 8.00
CA ARG A 264 -4.05 6.24 6.58
C ARG A 264 -3.83 7.48 5.72
N LEU A 265 -4.39 8.63 6.12
CA LEU A 265 -4.19 9.90 5.41
C LEU A 265 -2.71 10.28 5.35
N SER A 266 -2.00 10.21 6.48
CA SER A 266 -0.57 10.51 6.53
C SER A 266 0.27 9.62 5.60
N ARG A 267 -0.13 8.36 5.40
CA ARG A 267 0.52 7.47 4.43
C ARG A 267 0.24 7.91 3.00
N SER A 268 -1.02 8.20 2.67
CA SER A 268 -1.40 8.65 1.32
C SER A 268 -0.70 9.97 0.96
N ASP A 269 -0.62 10.91 1.90
CA ASP A 269 0.08 12.19 1.71
C ASP A 269 1.57 11.98 1.42
N LEU A 270 2.26 11.14 2.20
CA LEU A 270 3.67 10.83 1.98
C LEU A 270 3.92 10.19 0.60
N GLU A 271 3.06 9.25 0.21
CA GLU A 271 3.14 8.61 -1.11
C GLU A 271 2.89 9.62 -2.24
N GLU A 272 1.96 10.55 -2.07
CA GLU A 272 1.67 11.61 -3.04
C GLU A 272 2.82 12.61 -3.18
N GLU A 273 3.36 13.08 -2.05
CA GLU A 273 4.51 13.99 -2.05
C GLU A 273 5.71 13.39 -2.78
N GLU A 274 5.98 12.09 -2.56
CA GLU A 274 7.02 11.37 -3.29
C GLU A 274 6.73 11.29 -4.79
N ASN A 275 5.50 10.89 -5.17
CA ASN A 275 5.10 10.80 -6.57
C ASN A 275 5.23 12.14 -7.30
N VAL A 276 4.81 13.24 -6.66
CA VAL A 276 4.94 14.59 -7.20
C VAL A 276 6.41 14.97 -7.33
N ARG A 277 7.25 14.68 -6.32
CA ARG A 277 8.68 14.98 -6.35
C ARG A 277 9.38 14.22 -7.48
N ALA A 278 9.14 12.92 -7.59
CA ALA A 278 9.72 12.08 -8.63
C ALA A 278 9.27 12.54 -10.02
N THR A 279 7.97 12.82 -10.20
CA THR A 279 7.41 13.29 -11.47
C THR A 279 8.04 14.62 -11.91
N LYS A 280 8.18 15.58 -10.99
CA LYS A 280 8.84 16.87 -11.29
C LYS A 280 10.29 16.67 -11.70
N ALA A 281 11.00 15.77 -11.03
CA ALA A 281 12.41 15.53 -11.31
C ALA A 281 12.61 14.78 -12.64
N VAL A 282 11.72 13.84 -13.00
CA VAL A 282 11.69 13.26 -14.35
C VAL A 282 11.35 14.31 -15.40
N ALA A 283 10.38 15.19 -15.16
CA ALA A 283 10.03 16.25 -16.10
C ALA A 283 11.20 17.21 -16.36
N ALA A 284 12.05 17.47 -15.36
CA ALA A 284 13.26 18.27 -15.53
C ALA A 284 14.32 17.59 -16.42
N LEU A 285 14.30 16.26 -16.58
CA LEU A 285 15.17 15.56 -17.54
C LEU A 285 14.77 15.79 -19.01
N CYS A 286 13.55 16.28 -19.24
CA CYS A 286 13.03 16.60 -20.57
C CYS A 286 13.32 18.05 -21.01
N GLN A 287 13.91 18.88 -20.15
CA GLN A 287 14.24 20.29 -20.41
C GLN A 287 15.72 20.43 -20.81
#